data_AF-A0A950IJ66-F1
#
_entry.id   AF-A0A950IJ66-F1
#
_cell.length_a   1.000
_cell.length_b   1.000
_cell.length_c   1.000
_cell.angle_alpha   90.00
_cell.angle_beta   90.00
_cell.angle_gamma   90.00
#
_symmetry.space_group_name_H-M   'P 1'
#
loop_
_entity.id
_entity.type
_entity.pdbx_description
1 polymer ?
#
loop_
_entity_poly.entity_id
_entity_poly.type
_entity_poly.pdbx_seq_one_letter_code
_entity_poly.pdbx_strand_id
1 'polypeptide(L)'
;MIDLDRLRRDERGSALAEMAVVTPLLLFLLAGTVELGRFSTYGVGVAGAARAGVQYGAQNLATASDTTGMQNAATADASGITGVTATASQFCQCADGSTSTCLASDCASS
;
A
#
# COMPACT_ATOMS: atom_id res chain seq x y z
N MET A 1 5.04 42.48 -48.03
CA MET A 1 4.43 42.84 -46.73
C MET A 1 3.55 41.66 -46.33
N ILE A 2 4.01 40.84 -45.39
CA ILE A 2 3.30 39.62 -44.97
C ILE A 2 2.15 40.04 -44.07
N ASP A 3 0.94 39.67 -44.47
CA ASP A 3 -0.31 40.13 -43.88
C ASP A 3 -0.60 39.36 -42.57
N LEU A 4 -0.19 39.98 -41.45
CA LEU A 4 -0.31 39.40 -40.10
C LEU A 4 -1.76 39.13 -39.69
N ASP A 5 -2.73 39.79 -40.31
CA ASP A 5 -4.16 39.56 -40.08
C ASP A 5 -4.64 38.20 -40.61
N ARG A 6 -3.96 37.64 -41.63
CA ARG A 6 -4.30 36.33 -42.21
C ARG A 6 -3.85 35.17 -41.34
N LEU A 7 -2.71 35.32 -40.66
CA LEU A 7 -2.22 34.37 -39.64
C LEU A 7 -3.13 34.36 -38.39
N ARG A 8 -3.73 35.50 -38.05
CA ARG A 8 -4.65 35.63 -36.91
C ARG A 8 -6.04 35.02 -37.16
N ARG A 9 -6.42 34.79 -38.42
CA ARG A 9 -7.75 34.33 -38.86
C ARG A 9 -7.78 32.89 -39.36
N ASP A 10 -6.67 32.18 -39.28
CA ASP A 10 -6.58 30.79 -39.72
C ASP A 10 -7.23 29.88 -38.66
N GLU A 11 -8.44 29.39 -38.93
CA GLU A 11 -9.22 28.52 -38.03
C GLU A 11 -8.44 27.24 -37.64
N ARG A 12 -7.51 26.82 -38.50
CA ARG A 12 -6.59 25.70 -38.25
C ARG A 12 -5.63 25.95 -37.09
N GLY A 13 -5.29 27.23 -36.81
CA GLY A 13 -4.47 27.63 -35.67
C GLY A 13 -5.24 27.75 -34.36
N SER A 14 -6.56 28.01 -34.42
CA SER A 14 -7.42 28.12 -33.23
C SER A 14 -7.53 26.80 -32.48
N ALA A 15 -7.74 25.69 -33.20
CA ALA A 15 -7.81 24.36 -32.59
C ALA A 15 -6.50 23.96 -31.88
N LEU A 16 -5.35 24.37 -32.44
CA LEU A 16 -4.04 24.15 -31.80
C LEU A 16 -3.87 25.02 -30.55
N ALA A 17 -4.35 26.27 -30.58
CA ALA A 17 -4.32 27.16 -29.41
C ALA A 17 -5.23 26.67 -28.27
N GLU A 18 -6.42 26.14 -28.60
CA GLU A 18 -7.34 25.54 -27.63
C GLU A 18 -6.72 24.31 -26.96
N MET A 19 -6.12 23.40 -27.76
CA MET A 19 -5.43 22.24 -27.21
C MET A 19 -4.17 22.61 -26.40
N ALA A 20 -3.47 23.68 -26.77
CA ALA A 20 -2.31 24.16 -26.00
C ALA A 20 -2.69 24.58 -24.57
N VAL A 21 -3.93 25.05 -24.35
CA VAL A 21 -4.43 25.42 -23.01
C VAL A 21 -5.04 24.23 -22.27
N VAL A 22 -5.76 23.33 -22.96
CA VAL A 22 -6.40 22.17 -22.33
C VAL A 22 -5.40 21.08 -21.95
N THR A 23 -4.37 20.87 -22.77
CA THR A 23 -3.36 19.83 -22.54
C THR A 23 -2.65 19.93 -21.18
N PRO A 24 -2.11 21.09 -20.74
CA PRO A 24 -1.46 21.18 -19.44
C PRO A 24 -2.42 20.89 -18.27
N LEU A 25 -3.69 21.27 -18.39
CA LEU A 25 -4.72 20.94 -17.38
C LEU A 25 -4.97 19.43 -17.31
N LEU A 26 -5.10 18.76 -18.46
CA LEU A 26 -5.28 17.31 -18.51
C LEU A 26 -4.06 16.56 -17.98
N LEU A 27 -2.85 17.01 -18.31
CA LEU A 27 -1.61 16.43 -17.77
C LEU A 27 -1.51 16.60 -16.26
N PHE A 28 -1.91 17.75 -15.73
CA PHE A 28 -1.94 17.98 -14.28
C PHE A 28 -2.94 17.04 -13.57
N LEU A 29 -4.15 16.89 -14.12
CA LEU A 29 -5.13 15.95 -13.59
C LEU A 29 -4.64 14.51 -13.67
N LEU A 30 -4.04 14.11 -14.79
CA LEU A 30 -3.46 12.78 -14.97
C LEU A 30 -2.36 12.52 -13.92
N ALA A 31 -1.42 13.44 -13.76
CA ALA A 31 -0.37 13.34 -12.74
C ALA A 31 -0.97 13.18 -11.34
N GLY A 32 -2.00 13.96 -10.99
CA GLY A 32 -2.72 13.82 -9.72
C GLY A 32 -3.32 12.43 -9.54
N THR A 33 -3.98 11.87 -10.55
CA THR A 33 -4.54 10.51 -10.47
C THR A 33 -3.48 9.42 -10.34
N VAL A 34 -2.33 9.59 -11.00
CA VAL A 34 -1.20 8.64 -10.91
C VAL A 34 -0.65 8.62 -9.49
N GLU A 35 -0.44 9.78 -8.87
CA GLU A 35 0.08 9.87 -7.50
C GLU A 35 -0.90 9.29 -6.47
N LEU A 36 -2.20 9.57 -6.62
CA LEU A 36 -3.23 8.97 -5.77
C LEU A 36 -3.31 7.44 -5.95
N GLY A 37 -3.17 6.96 -7.19
CA GLY A 37 -3.09 5.54 -7.50
C GLY A 37 -1.91 4.88 -6.78
N ARG A 38 -0.71 5.46 -6.90
CA ARG A 38 0.49 4.99 -6.19
C ARG A 38 0.30 4.98 -4.68
N PHE A 39 -0.29 6.04 -4.11
CA PHE A 39 -0.60 6.08 -2.68
C PHE A 39 -1.47 4.90 -2.22
N SER A 40 -2.52 4.57 -2.99
CA SER A 40 -3.39 3.43 -2.66
C SER A 40 -2.65 2.08 -2.65
N THR A 41 -1.67 1.90 -3.55
CA THR A 41 -0.89 0.66 -3.63
C THR A 41 -0.02 0.44 -2.41
N TYR A 42 0.53 1.50 -1.81
CA TYR A 42 1.30 1.39 -0.56
C TYR A 42 0.43 0.89 0.59
N GLY A 43 -0.80 1.39 0.72
CA GLY A 43 -1.73 0.95 1.76
C GLY A 43 -2.08 -0.54 1.65
N VAL A 44 -2.38 -1.01 0.42
CA VAL A 44 -2.67 -2.42 0.16
C VAL A 44 -1.44 -3.29 0.44
N GLY A 45 -0.25 -2.86 0.02
CA GLY A 45 0.98 -3.62 0.24
C GLY A 45 1.35 -3.75 1.72
N VAL A 46 1.20 -2.69 2.53
CA VAL A 46 1.44 -2.78 3.98
C VAL A 46 0.41 -3.69 4.66
N ALA A 47 -0.86 -3.63 4.24
CA ALA A 47 -1.89 -4.53 4.77
C ALA A 47 -1.63 -5.99 4.38
N GLY A 48 -1.16 -6.24 3.15
CA GLY A 48 -0.70 -7.54 2.68
C GLY A 48 0.44 -8.07 3.53
N ALA A 49 1.48 -7.26 3.74
CA ALA A 49 2.62 -7.57 4.58
C ALA A 49 2.22 -7.97 6.02
N ALA A 50 1.40 -7.16 6.68
CA ALA A 50 0.91 -7.50 8.02
C ALA A 50 0.14 -8.83 8.03
N ARG A 51 -0.68 -9.06 7.01
CA ARG A 51 -1.46 -10.30 6.87
C ARG A 51 -0.57 -11.51 6.64
N ALA A 52 0.46 -11.41 5.80
CA ALA A 52 1.42 -12.48 5.55
C ALA A 52 2.17 -12.88 6.83
N GLY A 53 2.60 -11.90 7.63
CA GLY A 53 3.21 -12.15 8.94
C GLY A 53 2.29 -12.88 9.90
N VAL A 54 1.04 -12.44 10.04
CA VAL A 54 0.05 -13.10 10.91
C VAL A 54 -0.30 -14.50 10.40
N GLN A 55 -0.45 -14.70 9.09
CA GLN A 55 -0.72 -16.01 8.50
C GLN A 55 0.41 -16.99 8.77
N TYR A 56 1.66 -16.54 8.77
CA TYR A 56 2.80 -17.36 9.18
C TYR A 56 2.67 -17.80 10.63
N GLY A 57 2.44 -16.84 11.55
CA GLY A 57 2.30 -17.12 12.98
C GLY A 57 1.14 -18.06 13.30
N ALA A 58 0.03 -17.94 12.58
CA ALA A 58 -1.21 -18.69 12.83
C ALA A 58 -1.17 -20.17 12.40
N GLN A 59 -0.08 -20.68 11.81
CA GLN A 59 -0.04 -22.06 11.32
C GLN A 59 -0.05 -23.10 12.44
N ASN A 60 0.75 -22.87 13.50
CA ASN A 60 0.83 -23.73 14.67
C ASN A 60 1.56 -23.00 15.83
N LEU A 61 1.65 -23.67 16.99
CA LEU A 61 2.32 -23.14 18.18
C LEU A 61 3.80 -22.80 17.97
N ALA A 62 4.53 -23.58 17.15
CA ALA A 62 5.94 -23.31 16.90
C ALA A 62 6.12 -22.02 16.07
N THR A 63 5.34 -21.87 14.99
CA THR A 63 5.37 -20.66 14.15
C THR A 63 4.83 -19.43 14.87
N ALA A 64 3.90 -19.60 15.81
CA ALA A 64 3.39 -18.51 16.65
C ALA A 64 4.49 -17.89 17.53
N SER A 65 5.48 -18.70 17.94
CA SER A 65 6.66 -18.23 18.69
C SER A 65 7.81 -17.72 17.82
N ASP A 66 7.79 -18.01 16.53
CA ASP A 66 8.83 -17.58 15.59
C ASP A 66 8.55 -16.15 15.09
N THR A 67 8.91 -15.17 15.94
CA THR A 67 8.80 -13.75 15.60
C THR A 67 9.65 -13.35 14.40
N THR A 68 10.77 -14.02 14.18
CA THR A 68 11.65 -13.73 13.04
C THR A 68 11.01 -14.23 11.74
N GLY A 69 10.45 -15.44 11.74
CA GLY A 69 9.67 -15.97 10.62
C GLY A 69 8.48 -15.08 10.25
N MET A 70 7.72 -14.60 11.25
CA MET A 70 6.62 -13.64 11.03
C MET A 70 7.11 -12.33 10.40
N GLN A 71 8.21 -11.76 10.89
CA GLN A 71 8.80 -10.53 10.34
C GLN A 71 9.31 -10.72 8.91
N ASN A 72 9.94 -11.87 8.63
CA ASN A 72 10.42 -12.22 7.30
C ASN A 72 9.26 -12.41 6.31
N ALA A 73 8.19 -13.11 6.72
CA ALA A 73 7.00 -13.27 5.90
C ALA A 73 6.34 -11.92 5.56
N ALA A 74 6.25 -11.02 6.55
CA ALA A 74 5.72 -9.69 6.33
C ALA A 74 6.58 -8.84 5.38
N THR A 75 7.89 -8.81 5.59
CA THR A 75 8.81 -8.01 4.76
C THR A 75 8.98 -8.57 3.34
N ALA A 76 8.86 -9.89 3.15
CA ALA A 76 8.88 -10.51 1.83
C ALA A 76 7.68 -10.07 0.96
N ASP A 77 6.49 -9.97 1.55
CA ASP A 77 5.28 -9.50 0.86
C ASP A 77 5.31 -7.97 0.60
N ALA A 78 6.14 -7.24 1.34
CA ALA A 78 6.37 -5.79 1.18
C ALA A 78 7.43 -5.40 0.14
N SER A 79 7.85 -6.31 -0.75
CA SER A 79 9.02 -6.15 -1.65
C SER A 79 9.06 -4.88 -2.54
N GLY A 80 7.92 -4.20 -2.74
CA GLY A 80 7.82 -2.94 -3.48
C GLY A 80 7.84 -1.66 -2.63
N ILE A 81 7.98 -1.79 -1.31
CA ILE A 81 7.87 -0.67 -0.35
C ILE A 81 9.19 -0.56 0.41
N THR A 82 9.86 0.58 0.30
CA THR A 82 11.12 0.84 1.01
C THR A 82 10.84 1.32 2.43
N GLY A 83 11.71 0.95 3.38
CA GLY A 83 11.62 1.43 4.77
C GLY A 83 10.52 0.77 5.61
N VAL A 84 9.98 -0.37 5.20
CA VAL A 84 9.02 -1.14 6.01
C VAL A 84 9.75 -1.85 7.14
N THR A 85 9.26 -1.65 8.36
CA THR A 85 9.69 -2.39 9.56
C THR A 85 8.52 -3.23 10.05
N ALA A 86 8.70 -4.54 10.08
CA ALA A 86 7.73 -5.45 10.68
C ALA A 86 8.08 -5.66 12.17
N THR A 87 7.09 -5.66 13.04
CA THR A 87 7.24 -6.04 14.45
C THR A 87 6.21 -7.11 14.76
N ALA A 88 6.66 -8.20 15.34
CA ALA A 88 5.80 -9.32 15.74
C ALA A 88 5.92 -9.52 17.25
N SER A 89 4.78 -9.77 17.90
CA SER A 89 4.70 -10.18 19.29
C SER A 89 3.74 -11.35 19.40
N GLN A 90 4.01 -12.27 20.32
CA GLN A 90 3.06 -13.32 20.69
C GLN A 90 2.43 -12.97 22.04
N PHE A 91 1.16 -13.30 22.20
CA PHE A 91 0.49 -13.34 23.49
C PHE A 91 -0.47 -14.53 23.49
N CYS A 92 -0.68 -15.11 24.67
CA CYS A 92 -1.63 -16.19 24.86
C CYS A 92 -2.59 -15.85 25.98
N GLN A 93 -3.84 -16.23 25.78
CA GLN A 93 -4.93 -15.99 26.69
C GLN A 93 -5.88 -17.18 26.64
N CYS A 94 -6.44 -17.55 27.79
CA CYS A 94 -7.46 -18.58 27.85
C CYS A 94 -8.83 -18.04 27.42
N ALA A 95 -9.79 -18.94 27.17
CA ALA A 95 -11.12 -18.58 26.69
C ALA A 95 -11.91 -17.71 27.68
N ASP A 96 -11.64 -17.88 28.98
CA ASP A 96 -12.20 -17.07 30.08
C ASP A 96 -11.55 -15.68 30.23
N GLY A 97 -10.51 -15.38 29.45
CA GLY A 97 -9.77 -14.13 29.51
C GLY A 97 -8.59 -14.12 30.50
N SER A 98 -8.25 -15.24 31.15
CA SER A 98 -7.06 -15.34 32.00
C SER A 98 -5.76 -15.36 31.18
N THR A 99 -4.68 -14.80 31.75
CA THR A 99 -3.36 -14.74 31.10
C THR A 99 -2.72 -16.12 31.01
N SER A 100 -2.13 -16.46 29.86
CA SER A 100 -1.42 -17.74 29.65
C SER A 100 0.01 -17.51 29.18
N THR A 101 0.90 -18.44 29.56
CA THR A 101 2.28 -18.56 29.07
C THR A 101 2.40 -19.37 27.78
N CYS A 102 1.28 -19.56 27.07
CA CYS A 102 1.15 -20.40 25.88
C CYS A 102 1.30 -21.91 26.14
N LEU A 103 1.22 -22.35 27.40
CA LEU A 103 1.22 -23.76 27.75
C LEU A 103 -0.22 -24.29 27.83
N ALA A 104 -0.43 -25.51 27.36
CA ALA A 104 -1.74 -26.17 27.40
C ALA A 104 -2.27 -26.35 28.84
N SER A 105 -1.38 -26.39 29.84
CA SER A 105 -1.74 -26.48 31.26
C SER A 105 -2.36 -25.21 31.84
N ASP A 106 -2.11 -24.05 31.23
CA ASP A 106 -2.53 -22.76 31.79
C ASP A 106 -4.05 -22.59 31.71
N CYS A 107 -4.68 -23.28 30.75
CA CYS A 107 -6.11 -23.20 30.50
C CYS A 107 -6.86 -24.47 30.93
N ALA A 108 -6.35 -25.20 31.93
CA ALA A 108 -6.94 -26.46 32.37
C ALA A 108 -8.34 -26.32 32.99
N SER A 109 -8.73 -25.12 33.40
CA SER A 109 -10.01 -24.82 34.07
C SER A 109 -10.82 -23.72 33.40
N SER A 110 -10.45 -23.31 32.19
CA SER A 110 -11.03 -22.15 31.47
C SER A 110 -11.81 -22.51 30.22
#